data_AF-R4KKJ3-F1
#
_entry.id   AF-R4KKJ3-F1
#
_cell.length_a   1.000
_cell.length_b   1.000
_cell.length_c   1.000
_cell.angle_alpha   90.00
_cell.angle_beta   90.00
_cell.angle_gamma   90.00
#
_symmetry.space_group_name_H-M   'P 1'
#
loop_
_entity.id
_entity.type
_entity.pdbx_description
1 polymer ?
#
loop_
_entity_poly.entity_id
_entity_poly.type
_entity_poly.pdbx_seq_one_letter_code
_entity_poly.pdbx_strand_id
1 'polypeptide(L)'
;MEMVLRRWITTLMLCALMVFGVTFSLAPPQAQADTVNDMGKQLEKVYDQLVLDPNGENDVISVEAKLANLSRDPNSGPWPDVFAILLTDQVITRLGGEVAAKDKIIDFVCDLADVQYSSKPGHLRKSMEEFKEQQASTITALFGNDVTIDYLYNYLLAAKGEVPNVISYDVAGLIALTSGDYGQIRTAMERWTRDALTKAASGQYSLFRDKLGDIGWSMDKLFDARDVLSAEVDPGYAGEIALMKAFVRSETHFLKDGKEWDKVINLKAGDTIPLKLSVLGFSQAGYVLHWTVDDADVATVDDSTKTLTGIAKGKTTLRAYISNPDTDWVYQGTVHVTGGGNSAH
;
A
#
# COMPACT_ATOMS: atom_id res chain seq x y z
N MET A 1 -34.54 -12.01 -16.89
CA MET A 1 -34.13 -10.76 -16.21
C MET A 1 -33.06 -11.14 -15.18
N GLU A 2 -31.95 -11.79 -15.50
CA GLU A 2 -30.95 -11.63 -16.57
C GLU A 2 -30.52 -10.17 -16.81
N MET A 3 -29.23 -9.92 -16.52
CA MET A 3 -28.44 -8.68 -16.69
C MET A 3 -28.64 -7.55 -15.65
N VAL A 4 -28.19 -7.76 -14.40
CA VAL A 4 -27.65 -6.65 -13.56
C VAL A 4 -26.46 -7.10 -12.68
N LEU A 5 -26.28 -8.39 -12.37
CA LEU A 5 -25.23 -8.87 -11.46
C LEU A 5 -23.91 -9.25 -12.18
N ARG A 6 -23.35 -8.35 -13.00
CA ARG A 6 -22.16 -8.64 -13.85
C ARG A 6 -21.01 -7.62 -13.72
N ARG A 7 -20.87 -7.00 -12.57
CA ARG A 7 -19.76 -6.10 -12.21
C ARG A 7 -19.41 -6.38 -10.74
N TRP A 8 -18.18 -6.09 -10.31
CA TRP A 8 -17.71 -6.18 -8.91
C TRP A 8 -17.16 -7.54 -8.47
N ILE A 9 -16.03 -7.97 -9.04
CA ILE A 9 -15.30 -9.20 -8.65
C ILE A 9 -13.77 -8.93 -8.83
N THR A 10 -13.13 -8.36 -7.82
CA THR A 10 -11.72 -7.86 -7.75
C THR A 10 -11.37 -7.98 -6.26
N THR A 11 -10.33 -8.61 -5.70
CA THR A 11 -9.03 -7.98 -5.32
C THR A 11 -8.09 -8.92 -4.52
N LEU A 12 -6.95 -9.36 -5.07
CA LEU A 12 -5.52 -9.17 -4.73
C LEU A 12 -4.63 -10.16 -5.52
N MET A 13 -3.70 -9.67 -6.32
CA MET A 13 -2.40 -10.36 -6.37
C MET A 13 -1.27 -9.38 -6.12
N LEU A 14 -1.62 -8.29 -5.42
CA LEU A 14 -0.89 -7.06 -5.61
C LEU A 14 -0.94 -6.06 -4.46
N CYS A 15 -1.76 -6.27 -3.42
CA CYS A 15 -1.54 -5.57 -2.15
C CYS A 15 -0.33 -6.10 -1.38
N ALA A 16 0.30 -7.20 -1.82
CA ALA A 16 1.67 -7.51 -1.41
C ALA A 16 2.66 -6.40 -1.81
N LEU A 17 2.35 -5.60 -2.84
CA LEU A 17 3.31 -4.74 -3.53
C LEU A 17 2.86 -3.26 -3.73
N MET A 18 1.79 -2.81 -3.05
CA MET A 18 1.34 -1.40 -3.06
C MET A 18 1.50 -0.63 -1.75
N VAL A 19 2.03 -1.26 -0.72
CA VAL A 19 2.70 -0.67 0.44
C VAL A 19 3.99 0.09 0.03
N PHE A 20 4.09 0.67 -1.17
CA PHE A 20 5.39 1.03 -1.77
C PHE A 20 5.41 2.41 -2.41
N GLY A 21 5.44 3.50 -1.64
CA GLY A 21 6.73 4.17 -1.48
C GLY A 21 6.85 5.69 -1.64
N VAL A 22 7.57 6.31 -0.70
CA VAL A 22 7.97 7.73 -0.73
C VAL A 22 8.82 8.05 -1.97
N THR A 23 8.66 9.31 -2.40
CA THR A 23 9.36 10.05 -3.45
C THR A 23 10.83 9.71 -3.71
N PHE A 24 11.19 9.65 -5.00
CA PHE A 24 12.52 10.01 -5.49
C PHE A 24 12.44 10.67 -6.87
N SER A 25 13.19 11.76 -6.99
CA SER A 25 13.53 12.44 -8.24
C SER A 25 14.31 11.46 -9.14
N LEU A 26 13.94 11.41 -10.42
CA LEU A 26 14.57 10.57 -11.44
C LEU A 26 16.07 10.90 -11.59
N ALA A 27 16.93 9.99 -11.13
CA ALA A 27 18.23 9.78 -11.76
C ALA A 27 18.05 8.79 -12.93
N PRO A 28 18.79 8.94 -14.04
CA PRO A 28 18.64 8.09 -15.22
C PRO A 28 18.93 6.61 -14.88
N PRO A 29 18.40 5.65 -15.66
CA PRO A 29 18.37 4.24 -15.32
C PRO A 29 19.79 3.71 -15.11
N GLN A 30 20.21 3.57 -13.85
CA GLN A 30 21.37 2.77 -13.51
C GLN A 30 20.92 1.33 -13.40
N ALA A 31 21.60 0.48 -14.17
CA ALA A 31 21.50 -0.96 -14.28
C ALA A 31 20.85 -1.66 -13.08
N GLN A 32 19.75 -2.38 -13.34
CA GLN A 32 19.31 -3.74 -12.94
C GLN A 32 19.82 -4.43 -11.65
N ALA A 33 20.65 -3.79 -10.82
CA ALA A 33 21.50 -4.45 -9.85
C ALA A 33 20.92 -4.48 -8.42
N ASP A 34 19.83 -3.78 -8.12
CA ASP A 34 19.31 -3.75 -6.75
C ASP A 34 17.79 -3.52 -6.60
N THR A 35 16.98 -4.09 -7.48
CA THR A 35 15.50 -3.96 -7.44
C THR A 35 14.91 -4.42 -6.09
N VAL A 36 15.48 -5.45 -5.45
CA VAL A 36 15.03 -5.92 -4.13
C VAL A 36 15.30 -4.87 -3.04
N ASN A 37 16.43 -4.17 -3.08
CA ASN A 37 16.74 -3.11 -2.11
C ASN A 37 15.85 -1.89 -2.31
N ASP A 38 15.62 -1.47 -3.56
CA ASP A 38 14.72 -0.35 -3.84
C ASP A 38 13.30 -0.66 -3.37
N MET A 39 12.82 -1.88 -3.62
CA MET A 39 11.50 -2.34 -3.19
C MET A 39 11.43 -2.50 -1.67
N GLY A 40 12.45 -3.07 -1.03
CA GLY A 40 12.59 -3.19 0.42
C GLY A 40 12.54 -1.85 1.15
N LYS A 41 13.28 -0.84 0.67
CA LYS A 41 13.24 0.52 1.25
C LYS A 41 11.85 1.16 1.18
N GLN A 42 11.08 0.85 0.14
CA GLN A 42 9.73 1.40 -0.01
C GLN A 42 8.75 0.77 0.97
N LEU A 43 8.87 -0.52 1.26
CA LEU A 43 8.08 -1.16 2.31
C LEU A 43 8.45 -0.72 3.71
N GLU A 44 9.75 -0.58 3.99
CA GLU A 44 10.23 -0.16 5.31
C GLU A 44 9.56 1.15 5.73
N LYS A 45 9.38 2.10 4.79
CA LYS A 45 8.66 3.34 5.02
C LYS A 45 7.21 3.14 5.47
N VAL A 46 6.54 2.09 4.99
CA VAL A 46 5.18 1.78 5.44
C VAL A 46 5.18 1.09 6.79
N TYR A 47 6.05 0.11 7.00
CA TYR A 47 6.15 -0.53 8.32
C TYR A 47 6.53 0.49 9.41
N ASP A 48 7.37 1.48 9.09
CA ASP A 48 7.65 2.62 9.98
C ASP A 48 6.39 3.42 10.34
N GLN A 49 5.38 3.47 9.45
CA GLN A 49 4.07 4.08 9.77
C GLN A 49 3.12 3.10 10.47
N LEU A 50 3.28 1.79 10.29
CA LEU A 50 2.47 0.76 10.97
C LEU A 50 2.74 0.76 12.47
N VAL A 51 4.01 0.91 12.88
CA VAL A 51 4.41 0.99 14.30
C VAL A 51 3.75 2.16 15.04
N LEU A 52 3.25 3.17 14.31
CA LEU A 52 2.50 4.29 14.88
C LEU A 52 1.01 3.97 15.15
N ASP A 53 0.55 2.76 14.78
CA ASP A 53 -0.79 2.23 15.06
C ASP A 53 -0.67 0.83 15.68
N PRO A 54 -0.46 0.74 17.02
CA PRO A 54 -0.22 -0.54 17.70
C PRO A 54 -1.34 -1.56 17.54
N ASN A 55 -2.59 -1.10 17.38
CA ASN A 55 -3.71 -2.01 17.12
C ASN A 55 -3.58 -2.61 15.71
N GLY A 56 -3.34 -1.76 14.71
CA GLY A 56 -3.09 -2.22 13.35
C GLY A 56 -1.86 -3.12 13.23
N GLU A 57 -0.78 -2.84 13.96
CA GLU A 57 0.40 -3.71 14.01
C GLU A 57 0.05 -5.11 14.55
N ASN A 58 -0.73 -5.17 15.63
CA ASN A 58 -1.21 -6.45 16.18
C ASN A 58 -2.12 -7.20 15.20
N ASP A 59 -2.96 -6.50 14.45
CA ASP A 59 -3.80 -7.11 13.42
C ASP A 59 -2.94 -7.76 12.32
N VAL A 60 -1.88 -7.09 11.84
CA VAL A 60 -0.93 -7.64 10.85
C VAL A 60 -0.21 -8.87 11.42
N ILE A 61 0.29 -8.80 12.66
CA ILE A 61 0.94 -9.94 13.33
C ILE A 61 -0.02 -11.12 13.47
N SER A 62 -1.31 -10.87 13.73
CA SER A 62 -2.33 -11.92 13.78
C SER A 62 -2.49 -12.64 12.44
N VAL A 63 -2.47 -11.89 11.34
CA VAL A 63 -2.56 -12.47 9.99
C VAL A 63 -1.30 -13.27 9.66
N GLU A 64 -0.11 -12.74 9.97
CA GLU A 64 1.18 -13.45 9.81
C GLU A 64 1.15 -14.80 10.54
N ALA A 65 0.66 -14.83 11.79
CA ALA A 65 0.53 -16.06 12.57
C ALA A 65 -0.49 -17.04 11.97
N LYS A 66 -1.58 -16.57 11.38
CA LYS A 66 -2.57 -17.44 10.72
C LYS A 66 -2.04 -18.00 9.40
N LEU A 67 -1.32 -17.19 8.62
CA LEU A 67 -0.65 -17.63 7.38
C LEU A 67 0.38 -18.73 7.66
N ALA A 68 1.21 -18.55 8.69
CA ALA A 68 2.19 -19.55 9.10
C ALA A 68 1.56 -20.90 9.50
N ASN A 69 0.30 -20.88 9.97
CA ASN A 69 -0.46 -22.06 10.37
C ASN A 69 -1.46 -22.54 9.32
N LEU A 70 -1.52 -21.89 8.16
CA LEU A 70 -2.43 -22.29 7.09
C LEU A 70 -2.07 -23.70 6.61
N SER A 71 -3.07 -24.58 6.53
CA SER A 71 -2.87 -25.94 6.04
C SER A 71 -2.22 -25.90 4.65
N ARG A 72 -1.28 -26.79 4.38
CA ARG A 72 -0.67 -26.96 3.05
C ARG A 72 -1.25 -28.17 2.30
N ASP A 73 -2.30 -28.81 2.85
CA ASP A 73 -3.01 -29.92 2.17
C ASP A 73 -3.92 -29.36 1.06
N PRO A 74 -3.74 -29.75 -0.22
CA PRO A 74 -4.56 -29.27 -1.34
C PRO A 74 -6.07 -29.50 -1.21
N ASN A 75 -6.51 -30.39 -0.32
CA ASN A 75 -7.92 -30.70 -0.11
C ASN A 75 -8.54 -29.94 1.08
N SER A 76 -7.71 -29.27 1.87
CA SER A 76 -8.14 -28.43 2.98
C SER A 76 -8.45 -27.02 2.49
N GLY A 77 -9.40 -26.34 3.15
CA GLY A 77 -9.64 -24.92 2.89
C GLY A 77 -8.36 -24.09 3.14
N PRO A 78 -8.07 -23.05 2.33
CA PRO A 78 -8.91 -22.48 1.27
C PRO A 78 -8.65 -23.04 -0.15
N TRP A 79 -7.80 -24.06 -0.29
CA TRP A 79 -7.19 -24.41 -1.57
C TRP A 79 -8.15 -24.86 -2.68
N PRO A 80 -9.21 -25.64 -2.42
CA PRO A 80 -10.17 -26.00 -3.46
C PRO A 80 -10.77 -24.80 -4.19
N ASP A 81 -11.07 -23.72 -3.46
CA ASP A 81 -11.65 -22.49 -4.03
C ASP A 81 -10.59 -21.68 -4.78
N VAL A 82 -9.35 -21.63 -4.27
CA VAL A 82 -8.20 -21.03 -4.99
C VAL A 82 -7.94 -21.77 -6.31
N PHE A 83 -7.97 -23.10 -6.31
CA PHE A 83 -7.75 -23.90 -7.50
C PHE A 83 -8.87 -23.76 -8.53
N ALA A 84 -10.12 -23.59 -8.09
CA ALA A 84 -11.23 -23.32 -9.00
C ALA A 84 -10.99 -22.05 -9.85
N ILE A 85 -10.13 -21.13 -9.38
CA ILE A 85 -9.80 -19.88 -10.04
C ILE A 85 -8.50 -19.99 -10.86
N LEU A 86 -7.44 -20.52 -10.25
CA LEU A 86 -6.07 -20.48 -10.78
C LEU A 86 -5.63 -21.74 -11.52
N LEU A 87 -6.22 -22.91 -11.24
CA LEU A 87 -5.73 -24.19 -11.76
C LEU A 87 -6.32 -24.49 -13.15
N THR A 88 -5.83 -23.78 -14.18
CA THR A 88 -6.22 -23.99 -15.58
C THR A 88 -5.46 -25.16 -16.23
N ASP A 89 -5.96 -25.68 -17.35
CA ASP A 89 -5.25 -26.72 -18.14
C ASP A 89 -3.83 -26.29 -18.53
N GLN A 90 -3.66 -25.00 -18.85
CA GLN A 90 -2.36 -24.43 -19.21
C GLN A 90 -1.42 -24.38 -18.00
N VAL A 91 -1.92 -24.01 -16.82
CA VAL A 91 -1.14 -24.02 -15.57
C VAL A 91 -0.75 -25.44 -15.19
N ILE A 92 -1.70 -26.38 -15.24
CA ILE A 92 -1.46 -27.82 -15.02
C ILE A 92 -0.33 -28.31 -15.94
N THR A 93 -0.41 -27.98 -17.24
CA THR A 93 0.59 -28.37 -18.23
C THR A 93 1.95 -27.77 -17.92
N ARG A 94 2.02 -26.46 -17.64
CA ARG A 94 3.29 -25.74 -17.41
C ARG A 94 3.98 -26.14 -16.10
N LEU A 95 3.21 -26.51 -15.08
CA LEU A 95 3.75 -26.84 -13.77
C LEU A 95 4.06 -28.34 -13.56
N GLY A 96 3.73 -29.19 -14.55
CA GLY A 96 4.13 -30.60 -14.58
C GLY A 96 3.04 -31.59 -14.16
N GLY A 97 1.77 -31.24 -14.33
CA GLY A 97 0.62 -32.06 -13.96
C GLY A 97 -0.15 -31.49 -12.77
N GLU A 98 -1.36 -32.01 -12.53
CA GLU A 98 -2.31 -31.39 -11.59
C GLU A 98 -1.79 -31.36 -10.15
N VAL A 99 -1.22 -32.46 -9.67
CA VAL A 99 -0.66 -32.55 -8.31
C VAL A 99 0.49 -31.55 -8.12
N ALA A 100 1.47 -31.55 -9.03
CA ALA A 100 2.60 -30.64 -8.97
C ALA A 100 2.18 -29.16 -9.10
N ALA A 101 1.15 -28.88 -9.91
CA ALA A 101 0.60 -27.55 -10.07
C ALA A 101 -0.07 -27.06 -8.78
N LYS A 102 -0.85 -27.91 -8.10
CA LYS A 102 -1.48 -27.59 -6.81
C LYS A 102 -0.43 -27.24 -5.76
N ASP A 103 0.57 -28.11 -5.57
CA ASP A 103 1.63 -27.89 -4.57
C ASP A 103 2.38 -26.58 -4.84
N LYS A 104 2.76 -26.32 -6.10
CA LYS A 104 3.47 -25.08 -6.46
C LYS A 104 2.62 -23.82 -6.31
N ILE A 105 1.31 -23.89 -6.56
CA ILE A 105 0.40 -22.74 -6.33
C ILE A 105 0.30 -22.45 -4.84
N ILE A 106 0.17 -23.48 -3.99
CA ILE A 106 0.15 -23.32 -2.53
C ILE A 106 1.43 -22.63 -2.07
N ASP A 107 2.59 -23.16 -2.45
CA ASP A 107 3.89 -22.60 -2.07
C ASP A 107 4.02 -21.14 -2.55
N PHE A 108 3.75 -20.90 -3.84
CA PHE A 108 3.84 -19.55 -4.41
C PHE A 108 2.94 -18.53 -3.68
N VAL A 109 1.68 -18.90 -3.41
CA VAL A 109 0.71 -18.00 -2.77
C VAL A 109 1.09 -17.72 -1.32
N CYS A 110 1.50 -18.74 -0.56
CA CYS A 110 1.91 -18.54 0.82
C CYS A 110 3.22 -17.76 0.95
N ASP A 111 4.23 -18.07 0.13
CA ASP A 111 5.50 -17.34 0.19
C ASP A 111 5.30 -15.85 -0.18
N LEU A 112 4.38 -15.57 -1.11
CA LEU A 112 3.98 -14.20 -1.43
C LEU A 112 3.25 -13.53 -0.25
N ALA A 113 2.37 -14.25 0.43
CA ALA A 113 1.65 -13.74 1.59
C ALA A 113 2.59 -13.45 2.77
N ASP A 114 3.62 -14.27 2.97
CA ASP A 114 4.66 -14.05 3.98
C ASP A 114 5.44 -12.75 3.71
N VAL A 115 5.72 -12.43 2.43
CA VAL A 115 6.29 -11.13 2.05
C VAL A 115 5.31 -9.98 2.39
N GLN A 116 4.02 -10.14 2.09
CA GLN A 116 3.00 -9.11 2.30
C GLN A 116 2.79 -8.74 3.77
N TYR A 117 2.70 -9.73 4.65
CA TYR A 117 2.37 -9.51 6.06
C TYR A 117 3.61 -9.48 6.96
N SER A 118 4.82 -9.42 6.39
CA SER A 118 6.07 -9.36 7.16
C SER A 118 6.13 -8.09 8.00
N SER A 119 5.77 -8.19 9.28
CA SER A 119 5.67 -7.06 10.22
C SER A 119 7.01 -6.42 10.64
N LYS A 120 8.16 -6.96 10.21
CA LYS A 120 9.50 -6.55 10.68
C LYS A 120 10.45 -6.16 9.52
N PRO A 121 11.09 -4.97 9.57
CA PRO A 121 12.01 -4.51 8.51
C PRO A 121 13.12 -5.51 8.12
N GLY A 122 13.80 -6.11 9.10
CA GLY A 122 14.86 -7.09 8.83
C GLY A 122 14.37 -8.45 8.30
N HIS A 123 13.10 -8.78 8.56
CA HIS A 123 12.46 -10.00 8.08
C HIS A 123 12.03 -9.85 6.62
N LEU A 124 11.53 -8.68 6.26
CA LEU A 124 10.98 -8.40 4.94
C LEU A 124 11.96 -8.55 3.79
N ARG A 125 13.16 -7.94 3.89
CA ARG A 125 14.19 -8.10 2.85
C ARG A 125 14.55 -9.56 2.67
N LYS A 126 14.68 -10.30 3.77
CA LYS A 126 14.97 -11.73 3.77
C LYS A 126 13.84 -12.51 3.08
N SER A 127 12.59 -12.24 3.42
CA SER A 127 11.42 -12.87 2.78
C SER A 127 11.35 -12.57 1.28
N MET A 128 11.69 -11.35 0.84
CA MET A 128 11.72 -11.01 -0.59
C MET A 128 12.85 -11.73 -1.34
N GLU A 129 14.02 -11.85 -0.73
CA GLU A 129 15.15 -12.63 -1.29
C GLU A 129 14.80 -14.12 -1.37
N GLU A 130 14.20 -14.66 -0.30
CA GLU A 130 13.76 -16.05 -0.23
C GLU A 130 12.66 -16.34 -1.27
N PHE A 131 11.65 -15.47 -1.38
CA PHE A 131 10.63 -15.56 -2.42
C PHE A 131 11.25 -15.54 -3.82
N LYS A 132 12.19 -14.61 -4.06
CA LYS A 132 12.89 -14.50 -5.34
C LYS A 132 13.64 -15.79 -5.71
N GLU A 133 14.34 -16.38 -4.75
CA GLU A 133 15.11 -17.60 -4.97
C GLU A 133 14.20 -18.83 -5.16
N GLN A 134 13.25 -19.01 -4.25
CA GLN A 134 12.40 -20.21 -4.20
C GLN A 134 11.41 -20.26 -5.37
N GLN A 135 10.84 -19.11 -5.77
CA GLN A 135 9.78 -19.05 -6.77
C GLN A 135 10.26 -18.74 -8.19
N ALA A 136 11.57 -18.54 -8.41
CA ALA A 136 12.13 -18.28 -9.75
C ALA A 136 11.77 -19.37 -10.76
N SER A 137 11.83 -20.64 -10.34
CA SER A 137 11.52 -21.78 -11.22
C SER A 137 10.02 -21.86 -11.56
N THR A 138 9.15 -21.57 -10.59
CA THR A 138 7.69 -21.48 -10.78
C THR A 138 7.34 -20.37 -11.76
N ILE A 139 7.89 -19.17 -11.57
CA ILE A 139 7.70 -18.02 -12.47
C ILE A 139 8.19 -18.33 -13.88
N THR A 140 9.37 -18.93 -14.01
CA THR A 140 9.93 -19.32 -15.31
C THR A 140 9.05 -20.37 -16.00
N ALA A 141 8.52 -21.35 -15.26
CA ALA A 141 7.60 -22.34 -15.81
C ALA A 141 6.28 -21.72 -16.28
N LEU A 142 5.74 -20.77 -15.50
CA LEU A 142 4.47 -20.11 -15.81
C LEU A 142 4.57 -19.09 -16.94
N PHE A 143 5.66 -18.34 -17.05
CA PHE A 143 5.72 -17.17 -17.93
C PHE A 143 6.87 -17.20 -18.95
N GLY A 144 7.79 -18.15 -18.81
CA GLY A 144 9.02 -18.23 -19.58
C GLY A 144 10.12 -17.30 -19.05
N ASN A 145 11.26 -17.27 -19.73
CA ASN A 145 12.45 -16.54 -19.29
C ASN A 145 12.32 -15.02 -19.38
N ASP A 146 11.35 -14.50 -20.15
CA ASP A 146 11.19 -13.06 -20.40
C ASP A 146 10.54 -12.34 -19.20
N VAL A 147 9.87 -13.07 -18.31
CA VAL A 147 9.22 -12.53 -17.11
C VAL A 147 9.94 -13.10 -15.91
N THR A 148 10.83 -12.30 -15.31
CA THR A 148 11.54 -12.61 -14.08
C THR A 148 10.87 -11.95 -12.87
N ILE A 149 11.26 -12.35 -11.65
CA ILE A 149 10.77 -11.67 -10.43
C ILE A 149 11.20 -10.20 -10.39
N ASP A 150 12.38 -9.85 -10.92
CA ASP A 150 12.80 -8.45 -11.05
C ASP A 150 11.94 -7.68 -12.06
N TYR A 151 11.55 -8.33 -13.17
CA TYR A 151 10.57 -7.75 -14.10
C TYR A 151 9.25 -7.47 -13.37
N LEU A 152 8.77 -8.40 -12.55
CA LEU A 152 7.53 -8.23 -11.78
C LEU A 152 7.68 -7.07 -10.79
N TYR A 153 8.76 -6.99 -10.01
CA TYR A 153 9.01 -5.84 -9.12
C TYR A 153 9.05 -4.50 -9.87
N ASN A 154 9.69 -4.45 -11.04
CA ASN A 154 9.70 -3.24 -11.86
C ASN A 154 8.30 -2.86 -12.39
N TYR A 155 7.50 -3.84 -12.80
CA TYR A 155 6.09 -3.63 -13.18
C TYR A 155 5.27 -3.04 -12.03
N LEU A 156 5.51 -3.49 -10.81
CA LEU A 156 4.84 -3.01 -9.61
C LEU A 156 5.24 -1.57 -9.27
N LEU A 157 6.52 -1.24 -9.39
CA LEU A 157 7.01 0.14 -9.27
C LEU A 157 6.38 1.06 -10.33
N ALA A 158 6.14 0.57 -11.55
CA ALA A 158 5.46 1.32 -12.59
C ALA A 158 3.96 1.52 -12.28
N ALA A 159 3.27 0.47 -11.79
CA ALA A 159 1.89 0.56 -11.33
C ALA A 159 1.73 1.62 -10.23
N LYS A 160 2.65 1.64 -9.26
CA LYS A 160 2.70 2.70 -8.25
C LYS A 160 2.81 4.10 -8.87
N GLY A 161 3.64 4.28 -9.89
CA GLY A 161 3.74 5.56 -10.61
C GLY A 161 2.42 6.05 -11.24
N GLU A 162 1.49 5.14 -11.51
CA GLU A 162 0.16 5.45 -12.05
C GLU A 162 -0.89 5.77 -10.97
N VAL A 163 -0.63 5.48 -9.69
CA VAL A 163 -1.58 5.70 -8.59
C VAL A 163 -2.08 7.14 -8.52
N PRO A 164 -1.23 8.19 -8.57
CA PRO A 164 -1.71 9.58 -8.58
C PRO A 164 -2.63 9.89 -9.77
N ASN A 165 -2.34 9.30 -10.95
CA ASN A 165 -3.15 9.47 -12.17
C ASN A 165 -4.51 8.75 -12.08
N VAL A 166 -4.66 7.79 -11.17
CA VAL A 166 -5.90 7.06 -10.94
C VAL A 166 -6.73 7.77 -9.86
N ILE A 167 -6.09 8.17 -8.76
CA ILE A 167 -6.74 8.84 -7.63
C ILE A 167 -7.24 10.24 -8.00
N SER A 168 -6.50 11.00 -8.82
CA SER A 168 -6.87 12.38 -9.18
C SER A 168 -8.25 12.53 -9.83
N TYR A 169 -8.82 11.44 -10.36
CA TYR A 169 -10.16 11.42 -10.96
C TYR A 169 -11.24 10.89 -10.00
N ASP A 170 -10.89 10.54 -8.76
CA ASP A 170 -11.79 9.90 -7.79
C ASP A 170 -11.93 10.68 -6.48
N VAL A 171 -12.61 11.83 -6.59
CA VAL A 171 -12.97 12.66 -5.44
C VAL A 171 -13.82 11.88 -4.41
N ALA A 172 -14.66 10.94 -4.85
CA ALA A 172 -15.50 10.14 -3.97
C ALA A 172 -14.68 9.09 -3.18
N GLY A 173 -13.68 8.46 -3.80
CA GLY A 173 -12.76 7.55 -3.12
C GLY A 173 -11.80 8.28 -2.16
N LEU A 174 -11.40 9.52 -2.49
CA LEU A 174 -10.71 10.40 -1.54
C LEU A 174 -11.60 10.76 -0.34
N ILE A 175 -12.90 10.99 -0.56
CA ILE A 175 -13.88 11.17 0.53
C ILE A 175 -14.11 9.86 1.31
N ALA A 176 -14.04 8.69 0.65
CA ALA A 176 -14.14 7.39 1.31
C ALA A 176 -12.92 7.11 2.20
N LEU A 177 -11.69 7.46 1.76
CA LEU A 177 -10.53 7.52 2.65
C LEU A 177 -10.85 8.31 3.92
N THR A 178 -11.66 9.37 3.81
CA THR A 178 -12.14 10.21 4.91
C THR A 178 -13.50 9.85 5.51
N SER A 179 -14.08 8.68 5.24
CA SER A 179 -15.37 8.30 5.85
C SER A 179 -15.22 7.45 7.11
N GLY A 180 -14.02 6.91 7.36
CA GLY A 180 -13.76 5.95 8.44
C GLY A 180 -14.41 4.58 8.22
N ASP A 181 -15.16 4.39 7.12
CA ASP A 181 -15.71 3.10 6.70
C ASP A 181 -14.63 2.30 5.96
N TYR A 182 -13.97 1.41 6.70
CA TYR A 182 -12.90 0.60 6.15
C TYR A 182 -13.30 -0.31 4.99
N GLY A 183 -14.59 -0.68 4.86
CA GLY A 183 -15.08 -1.44 3.73
C GLY A 183 -15.11 -0.61 2.44
N GLN A 184 -15.54 0.65 2.54
CA GLN A 184 -15.53 1.59 1.42
C GLN A 184 -14.09 1.99 1.03
N ILE A 185 -13.24 2.19 2.04
CA ILE A 185 -11.81 2.48 1.87
C ILE A 185 -11.10 1.35 1.13
N ARG A 186 -11.31 0.11 1.58
CA ARG A 186 -10.79 -1.09 0.92
C ARG A 186 -11.24 -1.14 -0.53
N THR A 187 -12.55 -1.02 -0.78
CA THR A 187 -13.13 -1.05 -2.15
C THR A 187 -12.56 0.04 -3.06
N ALA A 188 -12.34 1.25 -2.52
CA ALA A 188 -11.73 2.35 -3.27
C ALA A 188 -10.27 2.05 -3.64
N MET A 189 -9.47 1.59 -2.67
CA MET A 189 -8.08 1.21 -2.90
C MET A 189 -7.95 0.04 -3.87
N GLU A 190 -8.78 -0.98 -3.73
CA GLU A 190 -8.88 -2.13 -4.64
C GLU A 190 -9.08 -1.69 -6.10
N ARG A 191 -9.97 -0.72 -6.32
CA ARG A 191 -10.23 -0.17 -7.64
C ARG A 191 -9.03 0.63 -8.15
N TRP A 192 -8.46 1.48 -7.31
CA TRP A 192 -7.29 2.28 -7.70
C TRP A 192 -6.09 1.43 -8.09
N THR A 193 -5.85 0.38 -7.29
CA THR A 193 -4.87 -0.67 -7.54
C THR A 193 -5.04 -1.27 -8.92
N ARG A 194 -6.24 -1.77 -9.20
CA ARG A 194 -6.59 -2.43 -10.45
C ARG A 194 -6.33 -1.51 -11.63
N ASP A 195 -6.77 -0.27 -11.54
CA ASP A 195 -6.62 0.70 -12.61
C ASP A 195 -5.15 1.07 -12.83
N ALA A 196 -4.39 1.24 -11.74
CA ALA A 196 -2.97 1.57 -11.78
C ALA A 196 -2.16 0.44 -12.44
N LEU A 197 -2.46 -0.81 -12.10
CA LEU A 197 -1.86 -1.99 -12.73
C LEU A 197 -2.21 -2.10 -14.20
N THR A 198 -3.48 -1.90 -14.52
CA THR A 198 -3.95 -1.98 -15.90
C THR A 198 -3.28 -0.92 -16.77
N LYS A 199 -3.09 0.30 -16.25
CA LYS A 199 -2.34 1.36 -16.92
C LYS A 199 -0.86 1.01 -17.08
N ALA A 200 -0.23 0.51 -16.02
CA ALA A 200 1.16 0.10 -16.06
C ALA A 200 1.42 -1.10 -16.97
N ALA A 201 0.42 -1.96 -17.23
CA ALA A 201 0.49 -3.09 -18.15
C ALA A 201 0.47 -2.68 -19.63
N SER A 202 1.10 -1.54 -19.94
CA SER A 202 1.30 -0.98 -21.27
C SER A 202 2.79 -0.80 -21.56
N GLY A 203 3.13 -0.47 -22.81
CA GLY A 203 4.53 -0.28 -23.22
C GLY A 203 5.39 -1.51 -22.92
N GLN A 204 6.46 -1.33 -22.16
CA GLN A 204 7.40 -2.41 -21.83
C GLN A 204 6.80 -3.53 -20.96
N TYR A 205 5.67 -3.28 -20.28
CA TYR A 205 5.04 -4.27 -19.41
C TYR A 205 3.85 -5.01 -20.02
N SER A 206 3.49 -4.71 -21.28
CA SER A 206 2.37 -5.39 -21.95
C SER A 206 2.58 -6.90 -22.05
N LEU A 207 3.84 -7.33 -22.13
CA LEU A 207 4.23 -8.73 -22.17
C LEU A 207 3.66 -9.52 -21.00
N PHE A 208 3.66 -8.97 -19.79
CA PHE A 208 3.17 -9.70 -18.62
C PHE A 208 1.67 -9.96 -18.67
N ARG A 209 0.89 -8.97 -19.12
CA ARG A 209 -0.55 -9.15 -19.33
C ARG A 209 -0.82 -10.25 -20.36
N ASP A 210 -0.07 -10.26 -21.45
CA ASP A 210 -0.25 -11.25 -22.51
C ASP A 210 0.13 -12.66 -21.99
N LYS A 211 1.22 -12.79 -21.22
CA LYS A 211 1.66 -14.04 -20.59
C LYS A 211 0.69 -14.57 -19.53
N LEU A 212 0.00 -13.69 -18.80
CA LEU A 212 -1.11 -14.10 -17.92
C LEU A 212 -2.25 -14.72 -18.74
N GLY A 213 -2.64 -14.06 -19.84
CA GLY A 213 -3.66 -14.56 -20.75
C GLY A 213 -3.32 -15.94 -21.31
N ASP A 214 -2.05 -16.19 -21.64
CA ASP A 214 -1.57 -17.47 -22.18
C ASP A 214 -1.76 -18.66 -21.22
N ILE A 215 -1.84 -18.41 -19.91
CA ILE A 215 -2.14 -19.44 -18.90
C ILE A 215 -3.60 -19.41 -18.43
N GLY A 216 -4.46 -18.65 -19.13
CA GLY A 216 -5.86 -18.49 -18.76
C GLY A 216 -6.07 -17.68 -17.48
N TRP A 217 -5.05 -16.92 -17.05
CA TRP A 217 -5.13 -15.97 -15.95
C TRP A 217 -5.49 -14.58 -16.46
N SER A 218 -6.08 -13.79 -15.57
CA SER A 218 -6.30 -12.36 -15.72
C SER A 218 -6.04 -11.73 -14.37
N MET A 219 -5.76 -10.42 -14.32
CA MET A 219 -5.59 -9.76 -13.02
C MET A 219 -6.80 -10.04 -12.11
N ASP A 220 -8.03 -10.05 -12.65
CA ASP A 220 -9.28 -10.38 -11.92
C ASP A 220 -9.21 -11.74 -11.21
N LYS A 221 -8.76 -12.77 -11.90
CA LYS A 221 -8.64 -14.11 -11.30
C LYS A 221 -7.60 -14.15 -10.21
N LEU A 222 -6.46 -13.50 -10.46
CA LEU A 222 -5.45 -13.39 -9.43
C LEU A 222 -6.05 -12.68 -8.22
N PHE A 223 -6.88 -11.67 -8.49
CA PHE A 223 -7.53 -10.90 -7.46
C PHE A 223 -8.54 -11.74 -6.63
N ASP A 224 -9.41 -12.50 -7.29
CA ASP A 224 -10.39 -13.37 -6.62
C ASP A 224 -9.71 -14.45 -5.77
N ALA A 225 -8.62 -15.03 -6.27
CA ALA A 225 -7.89 -16.08 -5.57
C ALA A 225 -7.35 -15.61 -4.22
N ARG A 226 -6.95 -14.35 -4.11
CA ARG A 226 -6.63 -13.81 -2.79
C ARG A 226 -7.86 -13.61 -1.95
N ASP A 227 -8.95 -13.04 -2.46
CA ASP A 227 -10.08 -12.71 -1.57
C ASP A 227 -10.55 -13.96 -0.80
N VAL A 228 -10.45 -15.13 -1.43
CA VAL A 228 -10.57 -16.44 -0.78
C VAL A 228 -9.54 -16.61 0.35
N LEU A 229 -8.24 -16.44 0.08
CA LEU A 229 -7.18 -16.53 1.09
C LEU A 229 -7.35 -15.54 2.25
N SER A 230 -7.62 -14.26 1.97
CA SER A 230 -7.79 -13.24 3.00
C SER A 230 -9.05 -13.46 3.83
N ALA A 231 -10.11 -14.03 3.27
CA ALA A 231 -11.27 -14.42 4.08
C ALA A 231 -10.90 -15.49 5.12
N GLU A 232 -9.92 -16.34 4.84
CA GLU A 232 -9.41 -17.35 5.76
C GLU A 232 -8.47 -16.76 6.82
N VAL A 233 -7.46 -15.98 6.39
CA VAL A 233 -6.39 -15.53 7.30
C VAL A 233 -6.60 -14.15 7.92
N ASP A 234 -7.43 -13.31 7.31
CA ASP A 234 -7.71 -11.94 7.75
C ASP A 234 -9.21 -11.66 7.69
N PRO A 235 -10.04 -12.40 8.46
CA PRO A 235 -11.48 -12.21 8.46
C PRO A 235 -11.82 -10.78 8.92
N GLY A 236 -12.49 -10.02 8.06
CA GLY A 236 -12.79 -8.60 8.29
C GLY A 236 -11.67 -7.64 7.85
N TYR A 237 -10.58 -8.16 7.28
CA TYR A 237 -9.50 -7.42 6.63
C TYR A 237 -8.74 -6.46 7.54
N ALA A 238 -8.71 -6.70 8.84
CA ALA A 238 -8.12 -5.78 9.81
C ALA A 238 -6.62 -5.57 9.56
N GLY A 239 -5.89 -6.65 9.26
CA GLY A 239 -4.47 -6.57 8.92
C GLY A 239 -4.21 -5.84 7.60
N GLU A 240 -5.01 -6.13 6.57
CA GLU A 240 -4.97 -5.38 5.31
C GLU A 240 -5.25 -3.89 5.52
N ILE A 241 -6.28 -3.55 6.28
CA ILE A 241 -6.66 -2.17 6.62
C ILE A 241 -5.50 -1.45 7.31
N ALA A 242 -4.82 -2.10 8.25
CA ALA A 242 -3.68 -1.53 8.93
C ALA A 242 -2.51 -1.21 7.97
N LEU A 243 -2.16 -2.15 7.09
CA LEU A 243 -1.13 -1.93 6.06
C LEU A 243 -1.52 -0.81 5.09
N MET A 244 -2.79 -0.74 4.71
CA MET A 244 -3.30 0.33 3.85
C MET A 244 -3.21 1.71 4.53
N LYS A 245 -3.61 1.84 5.80
CA LYS A 245 -3.43 3.10 6.55
C LYS A 245 -1.97 3.51 6.61
N ALA A 246 -1.10 2.56 6.93
CA ALA A 246 0.32 2.79 7.02
C ALA A 246 0.89 3.26 5.66
N PHE A 247 0.42 2.68 4.55
CA PHE A 247 0.77 3.12 3.21
C PHE A 247 0.31 4.55 2.93
N VAL A 248 -0.96 4.88 3.19
CA VAL A 248 -1.48 6.26 3.05
C VAL A 248 -0.63 7.25 3.83
N ARG A 249 -0.28 6.93 5.08
CA ARG A 249 0.58 7.77 5.94
C ARG A 249 1.98 7.93 5.38
N SER A 250 2.53 6.88 4.77
CA SER A 250 3.87 6.94 4.15
C SER A 250 3.90 7.85 2.93
N GLU A 251 2.78 7.93 2.20
CA GLU A 251 2.59 8.77 1.02
C GLU A 251 1.91 10.11 1.32
N THR A 252 1.88 10.50 2.60
CA THR A 252 1.30 11.77 3.02
C THR A 252 2.39 12.77 3.38
N HIS A 253 2.41 13.89 2.67
CA HIS A 253 3.46 14.90 2.77
C HIS A 253 2.88 16.28 3.02
N PHE A 254 3.41 16.98 4.02
CA PHE A 254 3.12 18.38 4.24
C PHE A 254 3.73 19.22 3.12
N LEU A 255 3.00 20.24 2.66
CA LEU A 255 3.42 21.06 1.53
C LEU A 255 3.74 22.50 1.98
N LYS A 256 4.94 22.97 1.64
CA LYS A 256 5.32 24.39 1.70
C LYS A 256 5.59 24.91 0.32
N ASP A 257 4.94 26.02 -0.05
CA ASP A 257 5.20 26.67 -1.35
C ASP A 257 5.08 25.70 -2.55
N GLY A 258 4.16 24.72 -2.44
CA GLY A 258 3.92 23.69 -3.45
C GLY A 258 4.94 22.55 -3.48
N LYS A 259 5.86 22.47 -2.51
CA LYS A 259 6.88 21.42 -2.40
C LYS A 259 6.71 20.63 -1.13
N GLU A 260 7.08 19.34 -1.18
CA GLU A 260 7.15 18.49 0.01
C GLU A 260 8.08 19.12 1.05
N TRP A 261 7.57 19.20 2.28
CA TRP A 261 8.28 19.71 3.43
C TRP A 261 8.50 18.59 4.45
N ASP A 262 9.54 18.73 5.25
CA ASP A 262 9.94 17.82 6.31
C ASP A 262 8.80 17.62 7.33
N LYS A 263 8.82 16.48 8.03
CA LYS A 263 7.90 16.22 9.15
C LYS A 263 8.13 17.16 10.33
N VAL A 264 9.21 17.95 10.33
CA VAL A 264 9.48 19.00 11.31
C VAL A 264 9.18 20.40 10.73
N ILE A 265 8.07 20.97 11.17
CA ILE A 265 7.61 22.31 10.82
C ILE A 265 8.24 23.30 11.80
N ASN A 266 9.13 24.17 11.31
CA ASN A 266 9.76 25.21 12.14
C ASN A 266 9.03 26.54 11.96
N LEU A 267 8.55 27.11 13.07
CA LEU A 267 7.85 28.40 13.14
C LEU A 267 8.49 29.31 14.19
N LYS A 268 8.28 30.62 14.09
CA LYS A 268 8.47 31.53 15.23
C LYS A 268 7.12 31.74 15.92
N ALA A 269 7.17 32.13 17.20
CA ALA A 269 5.98 32.62 17.88
C ALA A 269 5.38 33.81 17.11
N GLY A 270 4.07 33.75 16.83
CA GLY A 270 3.33 34.71 16.02
C GLY A 270 3.30 34.42 14.52
N ASP A 271 4.18 33.55 13.99
CA ASP A 271 4.15 33.18 12.58
C ASP A 271 2.97 32.26 12.29
N THR A 272 2.40 32.42 11.09
CA THR A 272 1.33 31.55 10.58
C THR A 272 1.75 30.89 9.28
N ILE A 273 1.26 29.66 9.04
CA ILE A 273 1.39 28.97 7.77
C ILE A 273 0.08 28.29 7.36
N PRO A 274 -0.21 28.18 6.05
CA PRO A 274 -1.34 27.40 5.58
C PRO A 274 -1.08 25.90 5.76
N LEU A 275 -2.12 25.15 6.13
CA LEU A 275 -2.13 23.71 6.28
C LEU A 275 -2.41 23.05 4.93
N LYS A 276 -1.36 22.65 4.23
CA LYS A 276 -1.44 21.97 2.93
C LYS A 276 -0.82 20.59 3.02
N LEU A 277 -1.53 19.59 2.48
CA LEU A 277 -1.08 18.21 2.40
C LEU A 277 -1.24 17.66 0.98
N SER A 278 -0.27 16.87 0.58
CA SER A 278 -0.41 15.85 -0.46
C SER A 278 -0.71 14.52 0.20
N VAL A 279 -1.76 13.83 -0.22
CA VAL A 279 -2.03 12.43 0.14
C VAL A 279 -2.03 11.64 -1.15
N LEU A 280 -1.12 10.66 -1.30
CA LEU A 280 -1.01 9.83 -2.52
C LEU A 280 -0.86 10.67 -3.81
N GLY A 281 -0.14 11.80 -3.71
CA GLY A 281 0.04 12.75 -4.82
C GLY A 281 -1.09 13.77 -5.01
N PHE A 282 -2.22 13.63 -4.29
CA PHE A 282 -3.30 14.61 -4.30
C PHE A 282 -3.00 15.80 -3.38
N SER A 283 -2.45 16.86 -3.96
CA SER A 283 -1.95 18.06 -3.26
C SER A 283 -3.01 18.96 -2.59
N GLN A 284 -4.30 18.63 -2.68
CA GLN A 284 -5.40 19.39 -2.08
C GLN A 284 -6.04 18.68 -0.88
N ALA A 285 -5.49 17.55 -0.44
CA ALA A 285 -6.06 16.75 0.65
C ALA A 285 -6.22 17.52 1.97
N GLY A 286 -5.28 18.43 2.27
CA GLY A 286 -5.31 19.21 3.51
C GLY A 286 -6.56 20.07 3.72
N TYR A 287 -7.29 20.41 2.65
CA TYR A 287 -8.52 21.21 2.71
C TYR A 287 -9.76 20.41 3.13
N VAL A 288 -9.75 19.08 2.94
CA VAL A 288 -10.89 18.21 3.25
C VAL A 288 -10.72 17.47 4.58
N LEU A 289 -9.54 17.57 5.20
CA LEU A 289 -9.23 16.94 6.48
C LEU A 289 -9.43 17.90 7.65
N HIS A 290 -9.60 17.32 8.84
CA HIS A 290 -9.53 18.04 10.11
C HIS A 290 -8.11 18.09 10.64
N TRP A 291 -7.82 19.10 11.44
CA TRP A 291 -6.50 19.35 11.98
C TRP A 291 -6.54 19.64 13.48
N THR A 292 -5.54 19.14 14.19
CA THR A 292 -5.38 19.38 15.63
C THR A 292 -3.91 19.40 16.03
N VAL A 293 -3.64 19.97 17.21
CA VAL A 293 -2.34 19.97 17.87
C VAL A 293 -2.46 19.45 19.29
N ASP A 294 -1.45 18.73 19.76
CA ASP A 294 -1.46 18.13 21.11
C ASP A 294 -1.35 19.17 22.24
N ASP A 295 -0.73 20.32 21.96
CA ASP A 295 -0.43 21.35 22.95
C ASP A 295 -0.71 22.73 22.35
N ALA A 296 -1.84 23.30 22.77
CA ALA A 296 -2.33 24.60 22.34
C ALA A 296 -1.51 25.78 22.88
N ASP A 297 -0.72 25.57 23.95
CA ASP A 297 0.16 26.60 24.51
C ASP A 297 1.40 26.79 23.63
N VAL A 298 1.77 25.78 22.83
CA VAL A 298 2.89 25.84 21.88
C VAL A 298 2.46 26.34 20.50
N ALA A 299 1.37 25.80 19.94
CA ALA A 299 0.85 26.18 18.64
C ALA A 299 -0.68 26.02 18.61
N THR A 300 -1.39 26.70 17.69
CA THR A 300 -2.83 26.52 17.50
C THR A 300 -3.19 26.31 16.05
N VAL A 301 -4.32 25.64 15.81
CA VAL A 301 -4.88 25.41 14.49
C VAL A 301 -6.24 26.08 14.40
N ASP A 302 -6.45 26.84 13.33
CA ASP A 302 -7.77 27.23 12.87
C ASP A 302 -8.17 26.27 11.75
N ASP A 303 -9.04 25.32 12.07
CA ASP A 303 -9.51 24.30 11.13
C ASP A 303 -10.50 24.86 10.10
N SER A 304 -11.08 26.04 10.34
CA SER A 304 -11.99 26.69 9.38
C SER A 304 -11.22 27.38 8.25
N THR A 305 -10.11 28.04 8.60
CA THR A 305 -9.22 28.71 7.62
C THR A 305 -8.05 27.84 7.18
N LYS A 306 -7.89 26.64 7.77
CA LYS A 306 -6.76 25.72 7.56
C LYS A 306 -5.42 26.41 7.79
N THR A 307 -5.27 27.04 8.95
CA THR A 307 -4.07 27.82 9.32
C THR A 307 -3.46 27.30 10.62
N LEU A 308 -2.14 27.12 10.64
CA LEU A 308 -1.34 26.83 11.84
C LEU A 308 -0.65 28.10 12.33
N THR A 309 -0.69 28.36 13.63
CA THR A 309 -0.05 29.53 14.27
C THR A 309 0.90 29.07 15.38
N GLY A 310 2.13 29.59 15.38
CA GLY A 310 3.04 29.39 16.51
C GLY A 310 2.69 30.31 17.68
N ILE A 311 2.61 29.78 18.91
CA ILE A 311 2.24 30.54 20.11
C ILE A 311 3.45 30.81 21.00
N ALA A 312 4.07 29.76 21.54
CA ALA A 312 5.19 29.89 22.48
C ALA A 312 6.29 28.88 22.15
N LYS A 313 7.50 29.17 22.64
CA LYS A 313 8.66 28.31 22.42
C LYS A 313 8.38 26.90 22.96
N GLY A 314 8.45 25.90 22.08
CA GLY A 314 8.17 24.52 22.44
C GLY A 314 8.08 23.60 21.24
N LYS A 315 7.70 22.35 21.50
CA LYS A 315 7.41 21.35 20.46
C LYS A 315 6.04 20.74 20.74
N THR A 316 5.24 20.57 19.70
CA THR A 316 3.95 19.88 19.77
C THR A 316 3.73 19.02 18.52
N THR A 317 2.84 18.04 18.60
CA THR A 317 2.46 17.22 17.45
C THR A 317 1.30 17.89 16.72
N LEU A 318 1.39 18.01 15.40
CA LEU A 318 0.29 18.35 14.51
C LEU A 318 -0.26 17.06 13.89
N ARG A 319 -1.57 16.87 13.93
CA ARG A 319 -2.25 15.77 13.23
C ARG A 319 -3.24 16.30 12.19
N ALA A 320 -3.25 15.66 11.02
CA ALA A 320 -4.39 15.72 10.12
C ALA A 320 -5.14 14.40 10.18
N TYR A 321 -6.46 14.48 10.31
CA TYR A 321 -7.30 13.32 10.61
C TYR A 321 -8.69 13.47 9.99
N ILE A 322 -9.46 12.40 10.09
CA ILE A 322 -10.72 12.23 9.39
C ILE A 322 -11.90 12.49 10.31
N SER A 323 -11.96 11.79 11.44
CA SER A 323 -13.05 11.91 12.41
C SER A 323 -12.52 11.85 13.84
N ASN A 324 -11.52 11.00 14.08
CA ASN A 324 -10.88 10.85 15.37
C ASN A 324 -9.33 10.93 15.24
N PRO A 325 -8.69 11.97 15.83
CA PRO A 325 -7.26 12.18 15.72
C PRO A 325 -6.39 11.05 16.27
N ASP A 326 -6.94 10.17 17.11
CA ASP A 326 -6.20 9.05 17.71
C ASP A 326 -6.21 7.79 16.82
N THR A 327 -7.24 7.60 16.01
CA THR A 327 -7.48 6.32 15.30
C THR A 327 -7.46 6.41 13.78
N ASP A 328 -7.72 7.60 13.21
CA ASP A 328 -7.86 7.81 11.76
C ASP A 328 -7.03 8.97 11.22
N TRP A 329 -5.95 9.34 11.92
CA TRP A 329 -4.99 10.29 11.39
C TRP A 329 -4.26 9.74 10.15
N VAL A 330 -4.04 10.63 9.19
CA VAL A 330 -3.33 10.38 7.92
C VAL A 330 -1.97 11.08 7.86
N TYR A 331 -1.77 12.10 8.70
CA TYR A 331 -0.50 12.82 8.85
C TYR A 331 -0.18 13.09 10.31
N GLN A 332 1.10 12.92 10.67
CA GLN A 332 1.69 13.39 11.92
C GLN A 332 3.00 14.13 11.63
N GLY A 333 3.10 15.35 12.16
CA GLY A 333 4.29 16.19 12.08
C GLY A 333 4.62 16.81 13.43
N THR A 334 5.88 17.17 13.63
CA THR A 334 6.32 17.95 14.80
C THR A 334 6.33 19.43 14.44
N VAL A 335 5.59 20.25 15.19
CA VAL A 335 5.70 21.70 15.14
C VAL A 335 6.73 22.12 16.18
N HIS A 336 7.79 22.77 15.73
CA HIS A 336 8.82 23.36 16.58
C HIS A 336 8.70 24.88 16.51
N VAL A 337 8.22 25.48 17.59
CA VAL A 337 8.10 26.93 17.71
C VAL A 337 9.34 27.47 18.41
N THR A 338 10.03 28.36 17.71
CA THR A 338 11.17 29.10 18.24
C THR A 338 10.67 30.39 18.89
N GLY A 339 11.26 30.76 20.03
CA GLY A 339 10.89 31.99 20.74
C GLY A 339 11.07 33.20 19.83
N GLY A 340 10.06 34.06 19.77
CA GLY A 340 10.16 35.33 19.06
C GLY A 340 11.27 36.17 19.68
N GLY A 341 12.23 36.61 18.87
CA GLY A 341 13.14 37.66 19.30
C GLY A 341 12.32 38.90 19.58
N ASN A 342 12.17 39.26 20.85
CA ASN A 342 11.79 40.61 21.26
C ASN A 342 12.82 41.57 20.64
N SER A 343 12.55 42.07 19.44
CA SER A 343 13.10 43.33 18.99
C SER A 343 12.16 44.39 19.56
N ALA A 344 12.56 44.91 20.71
CA ALA A 344 11.92 46.03 21.36
C ALA A 344 11.77 47.20 20.37
N HIS A 345 10.58 47.79 20.32
CA HIS A 345 10.39 49.20 20.00
C HIS A 345 9.30 49.78 20.88
#